data_AF-A0A2V9MZS7-F1
#
_entry.id   AF-A0A2V9MZS7-F1
#
_cell.length_a   1.000
_cell.length_b   1.000
_cell.length_c   1.000
_cell.angle_alpha   90.00
_cell.angle_beta   90.00
_cell.angle_gamma   90.00
#
_symmetry.space_group_name_H-M   'P 1'
#
loop_
_entity.id
_entity.type
_entity.pdbx_description
1 polymer ?
#
loop_
_entity_poly.entity_id
_entity_poly.type
_entity_poly.pdbx_seq_one_letter_code
_entity_poly.pdbx_strand_id
1 'polypeptide(L)'
;VPQRETGMSAYEILLSESQERMLLVAQKGREEEVYKVFRKWGLDAVEVGRVISENRMRVLEHGDIVAEIPNTALTDDAPVYQRPLKRWQPPVPSEMPEHIKLGEKIDFTDDLKRLLSSANICSKRWIY
;
A
#
# COMPACT_ATOMS: atom_id res chain seq x y z
N VAL A 1 18.74 -8.15 11.21
CA VAL A 1 17.35 -8.17 10.66
C VAL A 1 17.00 -9.62 10.38
N PRO A 2 15.85 -10.14 10.84
CA PRO A 2 15.44 -11.52 10.53
C PRO A 2 15.28 -11.70 9.02
N GLN A 3 15.89 -12.75 8.47
CA GLN A 3 15.86 -13.05 7.04
C GLN A 3 15.18 -14.40 6.83
N ARG A 4 14.35 -14.49 5.80
CA ARG A 4 13.70 -15.75 5.40
C ARG A 4 14.57 -16.54 4.41
N GLU A 5 15.31 -15.84 3.57
CA GLU A 5 16.20 -16.42 2.56
C GLU A 5 17.66 -16.20 2.97
N THR A 6 18.52 -17.16 2.68
CA THR A 6 19.95 -17.07 2.99
C THR A 6 20.69 -16.33 1.90
N GLY A 7 21.66 -15.49 2.27
CA GLY A 7 22.54 -14.81 1.32
C GLY A 7 21.93 -13.59 0.64
N MET A 8 20.86 -13.02 1.20
CA MET A 8 20.33 -11.74 0.73
C MET A 8 21.37 -10.64 0.93
N SER A 9 21.58 -9.83 -0.09
CA SER A 9 22.40 -8.61 -0.02
C SER A 9 21.72 -7.51 0.81
N ALA A 10 22.50 -6.57 1.34
CA ALA A 10 21.96 -5.36 1.98
C ALA A 10 20.89 -4.65 1.13
N TYR A 11 21.08 -4.58 -0.19
CA TYR A 11 20.14 -3.98 -1.12
C TYR A 11 18.79 -4.71 -1.14
N GLU A 12 18.83 -6.04 -1.24
CA GLU A 12 17.62 -6.87 -1.25
C GLU A 12 16.88 -6.83 0.09
N ILE A 13 17.61 -6.77 1.20
CA ILE A 13 17.01 -6.66 2.54
C ILE A 13 16.29 -5.31 2.68
N LEU A 14 16.91 -4.21 2.25
CA LEU A 14 16.36 -2.86 2.38
C LEU A 14 15.12 -2.63 1.53
N LEU A 15 15.11 -3.14 0.30
CA LEU A 15 14.02 -2.93 -0.66
C LEU A 15 13.00 -4.07 -0.69
N SER A 16 13.17 -5.10 0.15
CA SER A 16 12.19 -6.18 0.23
C SER A 16 10.81 -5.62 0.59
N GLU A 17 9.78 -6.06 -0.13
CA GLU A 17 8.35 -5.80 0.13
C GLU A 17 7.66 -7.04 0.75
N SER A 18 8.40 -7.82 1.52
CA SER A 18 7.83 -8.95 2.28
C SER A 18 6.65 -8.47 3.13
N GLN A 19 5.58 -9.27 3.13
CA GLN A 19 4.34 -8.96 3.85
C GLN A 19 4.47 -9.22 5.35
N GLU A 20 3.49 -8.73 6.12
CA GLU A 20 3.35 -8.99 7.57
C GLU A 20 4.57 -8.53 8.40
N ARG A 21 5.22 -7.44 7.98
CA ARG A 21 6.31 -6.80 8.71
C ARG A 21 5.84 -5.52 9.40
N MET A 22 6.27 -5.35 10.65
CA MET A 22 5.96 -4.18 11.46
C MET A 22 7.25 -3.57 11.99
N LEU A 23 7.30 -2.23 12.01
CA LEU A 23 8.36 -1.46 12.65
C LEU A 23 7.74 -0.69 13.83
N LEU A 24 8.40 -0.75 14.98
CA LEU A 24 7.99 -0.01 16.16
C LEU A 24 9.21 0.74 16.72
N VAL A 25 8.95 1.91 17.30
CA VAL A 25 9.96 2.67 18.04
C VAL A 25 9.63 2.56 19.51
N ALA A 26 10.51 1.91 20.27
CA ALA A 26 10.41 1.84 21.73
C ALA A 26 11.17 3.00 22.37
N GLN A 27 10.68 3.47 23.53
CA GLN A 27 11.46 4.36 24.37
C GLN A 27 12.68 3.61 24.90
N LYS A 28 13.87 4.22 24.79
CA LYS A 28 15.12 3.63 25.25
C LYS A 28 15.04 3.21 26.72
N GLY A 29 15.42 1.97 27.03
CA GLY A 29 15.35 1.37 28.36
C GLY A 29 14.01 0.69 28.70
N ARG A 30 13.02 0.73 27.79
CA ARG A 30 11.71 0.07 27.96
C ARG A 30 11.46 -1.04 26.92
N GLU A 31 12.49 -1.47 26.22
CA GLU A 31 12.42 -2.50 25.18
C GLU A 31 11.85 -3.82 25.73
N GLU A 32 12.21 -4.16 26.97
CA GLU A 32 11.77 -5.39 27.63
C GLU A 32 10.26 -5.42 27.90
N GLU A 33 9.63 -4.26 28.14
CA GLU A 33 8.17 -4.18 28.25
C GLU A 33 7.51 -4.50 26.90
N VAL A 34 8.09 -4.03 25.81
CA VAL A 34 7.63 -4.33 24.44
C VAL A 34 7.79 -5.82 24.16
N TYR A 35 8.97 -6.40 24.43
CA TYR A 35 9.20 -7.83 24.21
C TYR A 35 8.25 -8.72 25.02
N LYS A 36 7.87 -8.33 26.25
CA LYS A 36 6.85 -9.05 27.03
C LYS A 36 5.49 -9.10 26.32
N VAL A 37 5.07 -8.01 25.67
CA VAL A 37 3.82 -7.98 24.90
C VAL A 37 3.91 -8.95 23.72
N PHE A 38 5.00 -8.93 22.96
CA PHE A 38 5.19 -9.83 21.82
C PHE A 38 5.21 -11.31 22.25
N ARG A 39 5.96 -11.65 23.30
CA ARG A 39 6.01 -13.01 23.85
C ARG A 39 4.65 -13.50 24.34
N LYS A 40 3.83 -12.63 24.94
CA LYS A 40 2.45 -12.98 25.35
C LYS A 40 1.61 -13.48 24.18
N TRP A 41 1.84 -12.96 22.98
CA TRP A 41 1.12 -13.33 21.75
C TRP A 41 1.86 -14.36 20.89
N GLY A 42 2.98 -14.91 21.38
CA GLY A 42 3.78 -15.89 20.63
C GLY A 42 4.47 -15.31 19.39
N LEU A 43 4.75 -14.01 19.40
CA LEU A 43 5.43 -13.31 18.31
C LEU A 43 6.88 -13.00 18.71
N ASP A 44 7.77 -13.06 17.72
CA ASP A 44 9.15 -12.60 17.86
C ASP A 44 9.26 -11.10 17.57
N ALA A 45 10.11 -10.42 18.33
CA ALA A 45 10.52 -9.05 18.07
C ALA A 45 12.02 -8.91 18.35
N VAL A 46 12.71 -8.17 17.47
CA VAL A 46 14.14 -7.93 17.60
C VAL A 46 14.45 -6.46 17.33
N GLU A 47 15.46 -5.94 18.02
CA GLU A 47 16.00 -4.63 17.70
C GLU A 47 16.72 -4.68 16.35
N VAL A 48 16.34 -3.79 15.44
CA VAL A 48 16.93 -3.69 14.09
C VAL A 48 17.68 -2.39 13.86
N GLY A 49 17.70 -1.50 14.85
CA GLY A 49 18.38 -0.21 14.77
C GLY A 49 18.04 0.71 15.93
N ARG A 50 18.60 1.91 15.90
CA ARG A 50 18.39 2.95 16.92
C ARG A 50 18.22 4.31 16.27
N VAL A 51 17.48 5.19 16.94
CA VAL A 51 17.39 6.61 16.55
C VAL A 51 18.70 7.31 16.95
N ILE A 52 19.25 8.07 16.01
CA ILE A 52 20.44 8.90 16.21
C ILE A 52 20.06 10.39 16.09
N SER A 53 20.88 11.28 16.64
CA SER A 53 20.64 12.73 16.59
C SER A 53 20.92 13.35 15.22
N GLU A 54 21.71 12.69 14.39
CA GLU A 54 22.02 13.13 13.03
C GLU A 54 20.80 12.99 12.11
N ASN A 55 20.60 13.93 11.19
CA ASN A 55 19.49 13.89 10.22
C ASN A 55 19.80 12.97 9.02
N ARG A 56 20.15 11.71 9.30
CA ARG A 56 20.59 10.73 8.29
C ARG A 56 20.05 9.34 8.61
N MET A 57 19.74 8.58 7.56
CA MET A 57 19.55 7.13 7.62
C MET A 57 20.88 6.46 7.32
N ARG A 58 21.41 5.71 8.30
CA ARG A 58 22.64 4.91 8.18
C ARG A 58 22.28 3.43 8.27
N VAL A 59 22.63 2.67 7.23
CA VAL A 59 22.44 1.23 7.17
C VAL A 59 23.79 0.56 7.32
N LEU A 60 23.87 -0.40 8.24
CA LEU A 60 25.07 -1.20 8.46
C LEU A 60 24.79 -2.66 8.13
N GLU A 61 25.71 -3.29 7.41
CA GLU A 61 25.75 -4.74 7.19
C GLU A 61 27.10 -5.24 7.73
N HIS A 62 27.07 -6.21 8.64
CA HIS A 62 28.27 -6.77 9.27
C HIS A 62 29.24 -5.74 9.91
N GLY A 63 28.74 -4.56 10.26
CA GLY A 63 29.52 -3.48 10.86
C GLY A 63 29.98 -2.40 9.86
N ASP A 64 29.86 -2.67 8.56
CA ASP A 64 30.24 -1.74 7.50
C ASP A 64 29.05 -0.89 7.06
N ILE A 65 29.29 0.39 6.76
CA ILE A 65 28.27 1.31 6.25
C ILE A 65 28.02 0.98 4.77
N VAL A 66 26.87 0.39 4.49
CA VAL A 66 26.44 0.04 3.12
C VAL A 66 25.56 1.11 2.48
N ALA A 67 24.92 1.96 3.29
CA ALA A 67 24.22 3.15 2.82
C ALA A 67 24.21 4.24 3.89
N GLU A 68 24.41 5.49 3.47
CA GLU A 68 24.21 6.66 4.33
C GLU A 68 23.55 7.77 3.51
N ILE A 69 22.31 8.10 3.86
CA ILE A 69 21.46 9.01 3.06
C ILE A 69 20.91 10.10 3.98
N PRO A 70 20.98 11.40 3.60
CA PRO A 70 20.25 12.46 4.31
C PRO A 70 18.75 12.16 4.33
N ASN A 71 18.09 12.38 5.47
CA ASN A 71 16.65 12.09 5.55
C ASN A 71 15.83 12.91 4.54
N THR A 72 16.21 14.18 4.30
CA THR A 72 15.51 15.05 3.33
C THR A 72 15.53 14.49 1.91
N ALA A 73 16.60 13.79 1.52
CA ALA A 73 16.70 13.15 0.21
C ALA A 73 15.68 12.01 0.04
N LEU A 74 15.22 11.42 1.15
CA LEU A 74 14.20 10.36 1.17
C LEU A 74 12.78 10.91 1.37
N THR A 75 12.63 12.17 1.79
CA THR A 75 11.33 12.76 2.16
C THR A 75 10.96 13.95 1.28
N ASP A 76 11.71 15.04 1.37
CA ASP A 76 11.31 16.37 0.91
C ASP A 76 11.90 16.75 -0.45
N ASP A 77 13.09 16.25 -0.76
CA ASP A 77 13.86 16.64 -1.95
C ASP A 77 13.42 15.86 -3.21
N ALA A 78 12.40 15.00 -3.11
CA ALA A 78 11.87 14.26 -4.23
C ALA A 78 11.24 15.21 -5.28
N PRO A 79 11.54 15.04 -6.58
CA PRO A 79 11.06 15.95 -7.61
C PRO A 79 9.53 15.89 -7.74
N VAL A 80 8.89 17.05 -7.62
CA VAL A 80 7.44 17.20 -7.82
C VAL A 80 7.16 17.70 -9.23
N TYR A 81 6.42 16.90 -10.00
CA TYR A 81 6.05 17.27 -11.37
C TYR A 81 4.75 18.05 -11.42
N GLN A 82 4.78 19.26 -11.98
CA GLN A 82 3.59 20.02 -12.35
C GLN A 82 3.25 19.76 -13.81
N ARG A 83 2.37 18.78 -14.06
CA ARG A 83 1.91 18.45 -15.42
C ARG A 83 0.78 19.39 -15.87
N PRO A 84 0.74 19.82 -17.14
CA PRO A 84 -0.39 20.57 -17.67
C PRO A 84 -1.69 19.79 -17.47
N LEU A 85 -2.63 20.37 -16.74
CA LEU A 85 -3.96 19.81 -16.52
C LEU A 85 -4.92 20.40 -17.53
N LYS A 86 -5.70 19.55 -18.20
CA LYS A 86 -6.84 19.96 -19.03
C LYS A 86 -8.06 19.23 -18.53
N ARG A 87 -9.21 19.91 -18.52
CA ARG A 87 -10.49 19.24 -18.27
C ARG A 87 -10.66 18.13 -19.30
N TRP A 88 -10.68 16.89 -18.84
CA TRP A 88 -11.01 15.76 -19.70
C TRP A 88 -12.48 15.86 -20.08
N GLN A 89 -12.75 15.72 -21.38
CA GLN A 89 -14.10 15.58 -21.90
C GLN A 89 -14.20 14.19 -22.53
N PRO A 90 -15.21 13.38 -22.13
CA PRO A 90 -15.45 12.10 -22.77
C PRO A 90 -15.63 12.29 -24.28
N PRO A 91 -14.99 11.48 -25.13
CA PRO A 91 -15.23 11.49 -26.57
C PRO A 91 -16.53 10.76 -26.92
N VAL A 92 -17.57 10.91 -26.09
CA VAL A 92 -18.90 10.33 -26.29
C VAL A 92 -19.93 11.44 -26.21
N PRO A 93 -21.01 11.37 -27.00
CA PRO A 93 -22.11 12.32 -26.92
C PRO A 93 -22.66 12.40 -25.49
N SER A 94 -22.92 13.63 -25.02
CA SER A 94 -23.57 13.88 -23.73
C SER A 94 -25.10 13.78 -23.80
N GLU A 95 -25.63 13.72 -25.02
CA GLU A 95 -27.07 13.65 -25.27
C GLU A 95 -27.57 12.21 -25.18
N MET A 96 -28.79 12.05 -24.68
CA MET A 96 -29.45 10.75 -24.67
C MET A 96 -29.63 10.27 -26.13
N PRO A 97 -29.21 9.05 -26.47
CA PRO A 97 -29.41 8.52 -27.82
C PRO A 97 -30.90 8.54 -28.21
N GLU A 98 -31.21 8.98 -29.43
CA GLU A 98 -32.59 9.14 -29.92
C GLU A 98 -33.42 7.85 -29.89
N HIS A 99 -32.76 6.69 -29.94
CA HIS A 99 -33.41 5.38 -29.89
C HIS A 99 -33.87 4.99 -28.47
N ILE A 100 -33.44 5.70 -27.42
CA ILE A 100 -33.89 5.47 -26.05
C ILE A 100 -35.15 6.29 -25.81
N LYS A 101 -36.29 5.60 -25.67
CA LYS A 101 -37.59 6.21 -25.35
C LYS A 101 -37.96 5.90 -23.90
N LEU A 102 -38.08 6.94 -23.08
CA LEU A 102 -38.47 6.83 -21.67
C LEU A 102 -39.95 7.24 -21.51
N GLY A 103 -40.67 6.60 -20.59
CA GLY A 103 -42.05 6.97 -20.23
C GLY A 103 -43.17 6.24 -20.98
N GLU A 104 -42.84 5.35 -21.92
CA GLU A 104 -43.80 4.44 -22.53
C GLU A 104 -44.09 3.25 -21.60
N LYS A 105 -45.36 2.83 -21.48
CA LYS A 105 -45.73 1.61 -20.74
C LYS A 105 -45.38 0.38 -21.58
N ILE A 106 -44.14 -0.08 -21.44
CA ILE A 106 -43.60 -1.27 -22.11
C ILE A 106 -43.34 -2.35 -21.04
N ASP A 107 -43.42 -3.62 -21.42
CA ASP A 107 -42.98 -4.73 -20.56
C ASP A 107 -41.44 -4.80 -20.54
N PHE A 108 -40.86 -4.59 -19.35
CA PHE A 108 -39.40 -4.62 -19.13
C PHE A 108 -38.89 -5.92 -18.49
N THR A 109 -39.71 -6.99 -18.46
CA THR A 109 -39.37 -8.24 -17.76
C THR A 109 -38.04 -8.83 -18.24
N ASP A 110 -37.77 -8.84 -19.55
CA ASP A 110 -36.53 -9.41 -20.08
C ASP A 110 -35.31 -8.50 -19.88
N ASP A 111 -35.49 -7.17 -19.96
CA ASP A 111 -34.43 -6.21 -19.62
C ASP A 111 -34.03 -6.32 -18.14
N LEU A 112 -35.01 -6.48 -17.25
CA LEU A 112 -34.76 -6.72 -15.83
C LEU A 112 -33.95 -8.01 -15.62
N LYS A 113 -34.30 -9.13 -16.29
CA LYS A 113 -33.52 -10.37 -16.21
C LYS A 113 -32.09 -10.19 -16.73
N ARG A 114 -31.90 -9.43 -17.82
CA ARG A 114 -30.56 -9.11 -18.36
C ARG A 114 -29.75 -8.27 -17.38
N LEU A 115 -30.36 -7.29 -16.73
CA LEU A 115 -29.69 -6.50 -15.69
C LEU A 115 -29.32 -7.37 -14.49
N LEU A 116 -30.24 -8.19 -13.99
CA LEU A 116 -30.00 -9.07 -12.84
C LEU A 116 -28.93 -10.14 -13.11
N SER A 117 -28.73 -10.55 -14.37
CA SER A 117 -27.66 -11.47 -14.77
C SER A 117 -26.32 -10.78 -15.05
N SER A 118 -26.28 -9.45 -15.19
CA SER A 118 -25.04 -8.70 -15.38
C SER A 118 -24.09 -8.88 -14.20
N ALA A 119 -22.81 -9.15 -14.48
CA ALA A 119 -21.78 -9.26 -13.45
C ALA A 119 -21.65 -7.98 -12.59
N ASN A 120 -22.08 -6.81 -13.10
CA ASN A 120 -22.07 -5.56 -12.35
C ASN A 120 -23.22 -5.43 -11.34
N ILE A 121 -24.31 -6.19 -11.49
CA ILE A 121 -25.56 -6.02 -10.71
C ILE A 121 -25.93 -7.28 -9.93
N CYS A 122 -25.63 -8.46 -10.48
CA CYS A 122 -26.03 -9.74 -9.90
C CYS A 122 -25.57 -9.91 -8.45
N SER A 123 -26.20 -10.85 -7.74
CA SER A 123 -25.84 -11.17 -6.36
C SER A 123 -24.35 -11.48 -6.21
N LYS A 124 -23.71 -10.83 -5.24
CA LYS A 124 -22.32 -11.06 -4.85
C LYS A 124 -22.18 -12.03 -3.67
N ARG A 125 -23.24 -12.77 -3.32
CA ARG A 125 -23.24 -13.82 -2.27
C ARG A 125 -22.24 -14.96 -2.49
N TRP A 126 -21.63 -15.06 -3.66
CA TRP A 126 -20.56 -16.04 -3.89
C TRP A 126 -19.19 -15.49 -3.49
N ILE A 127 -19.06 -14.16 -3.34
CA ILE A 127 -17.83 -13.48 -2.89
C ILE A 127 -17.78 -13.41 -1.37
N TYR A 128 -18.93 -13.17 -0.72
CA TYR A 128 -19.10 -13.07 0.73
C TYR A 128 -19.74 -14.33 1.29
#